data_AF-A0A819TQS2-F1
#
_entry.id   AF-A0A819TQS2-F1
#
_cell.length_a   1.000
_cell.length_b   1.000
_cell.length_c   1.000
_cell.angle_alpha   90.00
_cell.angle_beta   90.00
_cell.angle_gamma   90.00
#
_symmetry.space_group_name_H-M   'P 1'
#
loop_
_entity.id
_entity.type
_entity.pdbx_description
1 polymer ?
#
loop_
_entity_poly.entity_id
_entity_poly.type
_entity_poly.pdbx_seq_one_letter_code
_entity_poly.pdbx_strand_id
1 'polypeptide(L)'
;MSIRRTIIFSIHQPSYSIFKLFDTVTLLSQGEMYYHGQAKDLLDYFSQQGYTCESHDNLADFVIIVLIDVNQKADTLEKLHLAYENSSMNKSIMELKRQQLVDDHFARRTNKKIT
;
A
#
# COMPACT_ATOMS: atom_id res chain seq x y z
N MET A 1 25.05 -19.73 -1.29
CA MET A 1 24.03 -19.60 -0.22
C MET A 1 23.23 -18.34 -0.49
N SER A 2 21.90 -18.44 -0.64
CA SER A 2 21.03 -17.27 -0.71
C SER A 2 20.63 -16.86 0.70
N ILE A 3 20.82 -15.60 1.07
CA ILE A 3 20.40 -15.06 2.37
C ILE A 3 18.95 -14.60 2.23
N ARG A 4 18.03 -15.17 3.00
CA ARG A 4 16.63 -14.72 3.04
C ARG A 4 16.51 -13.53 3.99
N ARG A 5 16.29 -12.34 3.43
CA ARG A 5 16.03 -11.12 4.18
C ARG A 5 14.76 -10.47 3.66
N THR A 6 13.97 -9.93 4.57
CA THR A 6 12.86 -9.01 4.25
C THR A 6 13.35 -7.60 4.54
N ILE A 7 13.27 -6.71 3.56
CA ILE A 7 13.68 -5.32 3.70
C ILE A 7 12.42 -4.45 3.52
N ILE A 8 12.13 -3.62 4.50
CA ILE A 8 11.01 -2.67 4.49
C ILE A 8 11.60 -1.29 4.72
N PHE A 9 11.28 -0.35 3.85
CA PHE A 9 11.78 1.03 3.93
C PHE A 9 10.77 1.99 3.32
N SER A 10 10.87 3.26 3.69
CA SER A 10 10.25 4.36 2.97
C SER A 10 11.28 4.99 2.03
N ILE A 11 10.82 5.47 0.87
CA ILE A 11 11.66 6.19 -0.08
C ILE A 11 10.91 7.42 -0.57
N HIS A 12 11.61 8.55 -0.57
CA HIS A 12 11.10 9.78 -1.14
C HIS A 12 11.51 9.85 -2.62
N GLN A 13 10.52 9.89 -3.53
CA GLN A 13 10.72 10.06 -4.98
C GLN A 13 11.79 9.13 -5.58
N PRO A 14 11.54 7.81 -5.67
CA PRO A 14 12.48 6.90 -6.30
C PRO A 14 12.61 7.19 -7.79
N SER A 15 13.83 7.16 -8.32
CA SER A 15 14.03 7.12 -9.77
C SER A 15 13.38 5.87 -10.37
N TYR A 16 12.99 5.93 -11.65
CA TYR A 16 12.42 4.79 -12.37
C TYR A 16 13.26 3.50 -12.24
N SER A 17 14.58 3.61 -12.38
CA SER A 17 15.50 2.46 -12.28
C SER A 17 15.49 1.81 -10.90
N ILE A 18 15.32 2.60 -9.84
CA ILE A 18 15.21 2.09 -8.46
C ILE A 18 13.83 1.48 -8.22
N PHE A 19 12.77 2.14 -8.71
CA PHE A 19 11.40 1.64 -8.56
C PHE A 19 11.21 0.25 -9.17
N LYS A 20 11.86 -0.02 -10.31
CA LYS A 20 11.86 -1.35 -10.96
C LYS A 20 12.45 -2.49 -10.11
N LEU A 21 13.17 -2.18 -9.04
CA LEU A 21 13.76 -3.18 -8.15
C LEU A 21 12.80 -3.61 -7.03
N PHE A 22 11.64 -2.99 -6.89
CA PHE A 22 10.72 -3.28 -5.80
C PHE A 22 9.88 -4.52 -6.11
N ASP A 23 9.80 -5.44 -5.14
CA ASP A 23 8.90 -6.57 -5.22
C ASP A 23 7.45 -6.13 -4.88
N THR A 24 7.31 -5.37 -3.79
CA THR A 24 6.03 -4.93 -3.22
C THR A 24 6.06 -3.42 -2.97
N VAL A 25 4.95 -2.74 -3.25
CA VAL A 25 4.77 -1.31 -3.01
C VAL A 25 3.60 -1.11 -2.04
N THR A 26 3.78 -0.20 -1.08
CA THR A 26 2.70 0.35 -0.27
C THR A 26 2.60 1.84 -0.56
N LEU A 27 1.40 2.30 -0.92
CA LEU A 27 1.12 3.72 -1.13
C LEU A 27 0.29 4.27 0.02
N LEU A 28 0.79 5.34 0.61
CA LEU A 28 0.15 6.04 1.73
C LEU A 28 0.02 7.53 1.41
N SER A 29 -1.13 8.11 1.73
CA SER A 29 -1.33 9.56 1.72
C SER A 29 -2.24 9.95 2.87
N GLN A 30 -1.88 10.97 3.64
CA GLN A 30 -2.65 11.46 4.80
C GLN A 30 -3.07 10.39 5.83
N GLY A 31 -2.24 9.36 6.02
CA GLY A 31 -2.52 8.25 6.93
C GLY A 31 -3.39 7.13 6.34
N GLU A 32 -3.96 7.35 5.16
CA GLU A 32 -4.76 6.38 4.43
C GLU A 32 -3.92 5.59 3.43
N MET A 33 -4.30 4.32 3.23
CA MET A 33 -3.66 3.45 2.26
C MET A 33 -4.44 3.43 0.95
N TYR A 34 -3.69 3.56 -0.15
CA TYR A 34 -4.25 3.60 -1.50
C TYR A 34 -3.84 2.38 -2.33
N TYR A 35 -2.80 1.67 -1.90
CA TYR A 35 -2.36 0.44 -2.54
C TYR A 35 -1.43 -0.34 -1.61
N HIS A 36 -1.54 -1.66 -1.65
CA HIS A 36 -0.53 -2.58 -1.14
C HIS A 36 -0.53 -3.83 -2.02
N GLY A 37 0.60 -4.14 -2.63
CA GLY A 37 0.67 -5.24 -3.59
C GLY A 37 1.97 -5.27 -4.37
N GLN A 38 2.06 -6.18 -5.34
CA GLN A 38 3.28 -6.33 -6.15
C GLN A 38 3.51 -5.09 -7.02
N ALA A 39 4.76 -4.61 -7.10
CA ALA A 39 5.08 -3.40 -7.86
C ALA A 39 4.65 -3.50 -9.35
N LYS A 40 4.72 -4.70 -9.93
CA LYS A 40 4.33 -4.97 -11.32
C LYS A 40 2.82 -4.83 -11.58
N ASP A 41 1.97 -5.02 -10.56
CA ASP A 41 0.50 -4.97 -10.71
C ASP A 41 -0.02 -3.53 -10.53
N LEU A 42 0.87 -2.58 -10.20
CA LEU A 42 0.51 -1.21 -9.84
C LEU A 42 -0.11 -0.44 -11.00
N LEU A 43 0.46 -0.56 -12.20
CA LEU A 43 -0.08 0.12 -13.39
C LEU A 43 -1.52 -0.34 -13.67
N ASP A 44 -1.74 -1.65 -13.71
CA ASP A 44 -3.07 -2.24 -13.94
C ASP A 44 -4.09 -1.80 -12.88
N TYR A 45 -3.66 -1.71 -11.63
CA TYR A 45 -4.51 -1.23 -10.53
C TYR A 45 -5.00 0.21 -10.79
N PHE A 46 -4.11 1.13 -11.15
CA PHE A 46 -4.46 2.51 -11.48
C PHE A 46 -5.31 2.61 -12.75
N SER A 47 -5.02 1.80 -13.78
CA SER A 47 -5.81 1.74 -15.00
C SER A 47 -7.25 1.26 -14.79
N GLN A 48 -7.49 0.32 -13.87
CA GLN A 48 -8.85 -0.11 -13.50
C GLN A 48 -9.67 1.01 -12.85
N GLN A 49 -9.03 2.01 -12.25
CA GLN A 49 -9.69 3.18 -11.66
C GLN A 49 -9.82 4.36 -12.64
N GLY A 50 -9.42 4.17 -13.89
CA GLY A 50 -9.53 5.17 -14.95
C GLY A 50 -8.32 6.10 -15.07
N TYR A 51 -7.21 5.80 -14.42
CA TYR A 51 -5.96 6.55 -14.58
C TYR A 51 -5.10 5.96 -15.70
N THR A 52 -4.60 6.82 -16.57
CA THR A 52 -3.70 6.42 -17.67
C THR A 52 -2.30 6.96 -17.39
N CYS A 53 -1.32 6.07 -17.38
CA CYS A 53 0.10 6.40 -17.37
C CYS A 53 0.63 6.14 -18.78
N GLU A 54 1.22 7.15 -19.42
CA GLU A 54 1.73 6.98 -20.78
C GLU A 54 2.98 6.11 -20.79
N SER A 55 3.24 5.42 -21.91
CA SER A 55 4.37 4.48 -22.03
C SER A 55 5.76 5.10 -21.80
N HIS A 56 5.88 6.43 -21.92
CA HIS A 56 7.11 7.18 -21.70
C HIS A 56 7.18 7.81 -20.30
N ASP A 57 6.11 7.72 -19.51
CA ASP A 57 6.08 8.26 -18.15
C ASP A 57 6.84 7.36 -17.17
N ASN A 58 7.43 7.99 -16.16
CA ASN A 58 7.91 7.27 -14.99
C ASN A 58 6.72 6.90 -14.10
N LEU A 59 6.40 5.60 -14.01
CA LEU A 59 5.32 5.09 -13.16
C LEU A 59 5.40 5.56 -11.70
N ALA A 60 6.61 5.69 -11.15
CA ALA A 60 6.79 6.16 -9.77
C ALA A 60 6.36 7.63 -9.62
N ASP A 61 6.72 8.48 -10.58
CA ASP A 61 6.37 9.89 -10.57
C ASP A 61 4.86 10.06 -10.82
N PHE A 62 4.31 9.33 -11.79
CA PHE A 62 2.88 9.30 -12.08
C PHE A 62 2.05 8.98 -10.84
N VAL A 63 2.38 7.90 -10.12
CA VAL A 63 1.66 7.49 -8.92
C VAL A 63 1.75 8.54 -7.81
N ILE A 64 2.94 9.14 -7.61
CA ILE A 64 3.11 10.22 -6.63
C ILE A 64 2.23 11.40 -7.01
N ILE A 65 2.25 11.85 -8.27
CA ILE A 65 1.42 12.94 -8.78
C ILE A 65 -0.06 12.67 -8.51
N VAL A 66 -0.56 11.46 -8.81
CA VAL A 66 -1.96 11.11 -8.56
C VAL A 66 -2.34 11.25 -7.08
N LEU A 67 -1.43 10.93 -6.15
CA LEU A 67 -1.71 10.97 -4.70
C LEU A 67 -1.52 12.36 -4.06
N ILE A 68 -0.74 13.25 -4.68
CA ILE A 68 -0.47 14.60 -4.16
C ILE A 68 -1.27 15.70 -4.85
N ASP A 69 -1.82 15.43 -6.04
CA ASP A 69 -2.45 16.47 -6.85
C ASP A 69 -3.74 16.97 -6.21
N VAL A 70 -3.61 18.14 -5.58
CA VAL A 70 -4.68 18.91 -4.92
C VAL A 70 -5.77 19.37 -5.90
N ASN A 71 -5.51 19.35 -7.20
CA ASN A 71 -6.49 19.72 -8.24
C ASN A 71 -7.27 18.52 -8.77
N GLN A 72 -6.97 17.30 -8.34
CA GLN A 72 -7.87 16.19 -8.62
C GLN A 72 -9.23 16.47 -7.98
N LYS A 73 -10.29 16.21 -8.73
CA LYS A 73 -11.64 16.17 -8.17
C LYS A 73 -11.60 15.21 -6.98
N ALA A 74 -12.04 15.67 -5.81
CA ALA A 74 -12.05 14.89 -4.57
C ALA A 74 -12.61 13.47 -4.80
N ASP A 75 -13.65 13.36 -5.63
CA ASP A 75 -14.29 12.13 -6.06
C ASP A 75 -13.33 11.07 -6.66
N THR A 76 -12.20 11.48 -7.24
CA THR A 76 -11.26 10.56 -7.91
C THR A 76 -10.34 9.88 -6.90
N LEU A 77 -9.81 10.65 -5.95
CA LEU A 77 -8.99 10.11 -4.86
C LEU A 77 -9.83 9.27 -3.89
N GLU A 78 -11.08 9.69 -3.64
CA GLU A 78 -12.05 8.91 -2.88
C GLU A 78 -12.34 7.56 -3.55
N LYS A 79 -12.53 7.52 -4.88
CA LYS A 79 -12.69 6.26 -5.62
C LYS A 79 -11.48 5.34 -5.46
N LEU A 80 -10.26 5.87 -5.55
CA LEU A 80 -9.05 5.07 -5.38
C LEU A 80 -8.95 4.49 -3.97
N HIS A 81 -9.25 5.31 -2.95
CA HIS A 81 -9.31 4.86 -1.56
C HIS A 81 -10.36 3.76 -1.37
N LEU A 82 -11.59 3.96 -1.83
CA LEU A 82 -12.66 2.96 -1.75
C LEU A 82 -12.31 1.67 -2.51
N ALA A 83 -11.63 1.78 -3.66
CA ALA A 83 -11.16 0.62 -4.40
C ALA A 83 -10.15 -0.19 -3.58
N TYR A 84 -9.23 0.48 -2.89
CA TYR A 84 -8.31 -0.18 -1.97
C TYR A 84 -9.03 -0.79 -0.76
N GLU A 85 -9.94 -0.05 -0.12
CA GLU A 85 -10.69 -0.55 1.05
C GLU A 85 -11.48 -1.82 0.73
N ASN A 86 -12.06 -1.90 -0.46
CA ASN A 86 -12.84 -3.05 -0.92
C ASN A 86 -11.99 -4.20 -1.49
N SER A 87 -10.68 -4.00 -1.65
CA SER A 87 -9.76 -4.99 -2.20
C SER A 87 -9.63 -6.24 -1.33
N SER A 88 -9.29 -7.36 -1.94
CA SER A 88 -8.95 -8.59 -1.21
C SER A 88 -7.78 -8.39 -0.26
N MET A 89 -6.79 -7.58 -0.67
CA MET A 89 -5.62 -7.30 0.14
C MET A 89 -5.99 -6.59 1.44
N ASN A 90 -6.82 -5.53 1.37
CA ASN A 90 -7.26 -4.83 2.57
C ASN A 90 -8.06 -5.76 3.49
N LYS A 91 -8.95 -6.60 2.93
CA LYS A 91 -9.67 -7.62 3.71
C LYS A 91 -8.72 -8.58 4.44
N SER A 92 -7.66 -9.05 3.77
CA SER A 92 -6.64 -9.90 4.39
C SER A 92 -5.87 -9.19 5.52
N ILE A 93 -5.48 -7.93 5.31
CA ILE A 93 -4.81 -7.12 6.34
C ILE A 93 -5.72 -6.90 7.55
N MET A 94 -6.99 -6.60 7.32
CA MET A 94 -7.96 -6.38 8.39
C MET A 94 -8.21 -7.65 9.20
N GLU A 95 -8.24 -8.82 8.57
CA GLU A 95 -8.34 -10.09 9.27
C GLU A 95 -7.09 -10.39 10.12
N LEU A 96 -5.88 -10.13 9.58
CA LEU A 96 -4.64 -10.26 10.35
C LEU A 96 -4.60 -9.31 11.55
N LYS A 97 -5.05 -8.06 11.37
CA LYS A 97 -5.15 -7.08 12.45
C LYS A 97 -6.14 -7.53 13.52
N ARG A 98 -7.28 -8.10 13.13
CA ARG A 98 -8.28 -8.68 14.06
C ARG A 98 -7.67 -9.82 14.87
N GLN A 99 -6.93 -10.71 14.23
CA GLN A 99 -6.24 -11.82 14.89
C GLN A 99 -5.21 -11.30 15.92
N GLN A 100 -4.38 -10.34 15.52
CA GLN A 100 -3.38 -9.74 16.40
C GLN A 100 -4.01 -9.07 17.64
N LEU A 101 -5.13 -8.37 17.48
CA LEU A 101 -5.86 -7.77 18.60
C LEU A 101 -6.38 -8.83 19.61
N VAL A 102 -6.83 -9.97 19.11
CA VAL A 102 -7.26 -11.10 19.97
C VAL A 102 -6.07 -11.67 20.73
N ASP A 103 -4.94 -11.86 20.04
CA ASP A 103 -3.71 -12.41 20.63
C ASP A 103 -3.14 -11.46 21.71
N ASP A 104 -3.11 -10.16 21.43
CA ASP A 104 -2.69 -9.12 22.39
C ASP A 104 -3.59 -9.09 23.62
N HIS A 105 -4.90 -9.23 23.44
CA HIS A 105 -5.87 -9.28 24.55
C HIS A 105 -5.67 -10.54 25.41
N PHE A 106 -5.38 -11.68 24.79
CA PHE A 106 -5.07 -12.92 25.50
C PHE A 106 -3.77 -12.79 26.31
N ALA A 107 -2.69 -12.29 25.70
CA ALA A 107 -1.40 -12.09 26.36
C ALA A 107 -1.50 -11.16 27.59
N ARG A 108 -2.33 -10.10 27.51
CA ARG A 108 -2.59 -9.20 28.65
C ARG A 108 -3.33 -9.89 29.80
N ARG A 109 -4.23 -10.83 29.51
CA ARG A 109 -5.00 -11.58 30.52
C ARG A 109 -4.16 -12.66 31.22
N THR A 110 -3.26 -13.33 30.49
CA THR A 110 -2.37 -14.33 31.08
C THR A 110 -1.32 -13.69 31.98
N ASN A 111 -0.74 -12.56 31.57
CA ASN A 111 0.27 -11.85 32.38
C ASN A 111 -0.30 -11.22 33.66
N LYS A 112 -1.62 -10.95 33.73
CA LYS A 112 -2.28 -10.42 34.93
C LYS A 112 -2.63 -11.50 35.97
N LYS A 113 -2.49 -12.79 35.66
CA LYS A 113 -2.76 -13.90 36.59
C LYS A 113 -1.53 -14.44 37.33
N ILE A 114 -0.33 -13.92 37.02
CA ILE A 114 0.96 -14.40 37.56
C ILE A 114 1.56 -13.41 38.59
N THR A 115 0.89 -12.28 38.85
CA THR A 115 1.24 -11.30 39.89
C THR A 115 0.12 -11.24 40.92
#